data_AF-A0A926WI11-F1
#
_entry.id   AF-A0A926WI11-F1
#
_cell.length_a   1.000
_cell.length_b   1.000
_cell.length_c   1.000
_cell.angle_alpha   90.00
_cell.angle_beta   90.00
_cell.angle_gamma   90.00
#
_symmetry.space_group_name_H-M   'P 1'
#
loop_
_entity.id
_entity.type
_entity.pdbx_description
1 polymer ?
#
loop_
_entity_poly.entity_id
_entity_poly.type
_entity_poly.pdbx_seq_one_letter_code
_entity_poly.pdbx_strand_id
1 'polypeptide(L)'
;MSKLFLIPQLTMLFRFPVVCNVALATSIILNLCVNPSLAGDPFRRSEPHKIGDRTEAAFKAIFQQGNYPAAEEYLQKAISDEANEPLAYALKASLAYNNQDLVSLEKYSKKTLEAGQKLIASDPLRGNLYTGVGNFLEGAVILTRKGNVNGVSQALSRLTRVYEYLDKAEAIDANDPELNLIKGYMNLMLAVNLPFISPDQAIEELEQNAAPGYLVDRGIALAYRDLKKYPQALDYVNRALKTTADNPEIYYLKAQILHEKGKKEKSQNLVKDAIANFDKALAKKSQLPASLVKQIEYERNQAKQRLNNL
;
A
#
# COMPACT_ATOMS: atom_id res chain seq x y z
N MET A 1 21.86 7.71 12.38
CA MET A 1 21.91 8.76 13.41
C MET A 1 23.04 9.71 13.05
N SER A 2 22.72 10.92 12.59
CA SER A 2 23.68 12.01 12.53
C SER A 2 23.01 13.22 13.15
N LYS A 3 23.57 13.64 14.28
CA LYS A 3 23.17 14.79 15.08
C LYS A 3 23.78 16.05 14.48
N LEU A 4 23.00 17.13 14.61
CA LEU A 4 23.37 18.52 14.88
C LEU A 4 24.49 19.16 14.05
N PHE A 5 24.25 20.39 13.58
CA PHE A 5 24.98 21.55 14.10
C PHE A 5 24.14 22.83 13.94
N LEU A 6 23.84 23.47 15.08
CA LEU A 6 23.32 24.84 15.23
C LEU A 6 24.43 25.89 15.04
N ILE A 7 24.00 27.17 15.12
CA ILE A 7 24.67 28.37 15.70
C ILE A 7 24.90 29.46 14.62
N PRO A 8 24.89 30.79 14.91
CA PRO A 8 24.29 31.60 16.00
C PRO A 8 23.45 32.79 15.50
N GLN A 9 22.76 33.43 16.45
CA GLN A 9 22.25 34.81 16.38
C GLN A 9 23.38 35.85 16.32
N LEU A 10 23.12 37.00 15.68
CA LEU A 10 23.86 38.24 15.93
C LEU A 10 22.88 39.38 16.23
N THR A 11 23.01 39.90 17.44
CA THR A 11 22.32 41.07 18.01
C THR A 11 23.04 42.37 17.68
N MET A 12 22.31 43.47 17.49
CA MET A 12 22.54 44.80 18.12
C MET A 12 21.49 45.79 17.57
N LEU A 13 20.54 46.29 18.39
CA LEU A 13 20.60 47.42 19.35
C LEU A 13 20.61 48.81 18.68
N PHE A 14 19.45 49.50 18.75
CA PHE A 14 19.38 50.95 18.95
C PHE A 14 18.19 51.29 19.85
N ARG A 15 18.39 52.24 20.77
CA ARG A 15 17.50 52.66 21.88
C ARG A 15 16.75 53.97 21.54
N PHE A 16 15.43 53.96 21.78
CA PHE A 16 14.50 54.96 22.40
C PHE A 16 14.48 56.45 21.93
N PRO A 17 13.41 57.28 22.19
CA PRO A 17 12.32 57.13 23.19
C PRO A 17 10.87 57.58 22.82
N VAL A 18 9.97 57.40 23.81
CA VAL A 18 8.69 58.10 24.13
C VAL A 18 7.36 57.58 23.56
N VAL A 19 6.70 56.77 24.42
CA VAL A 19 5.32 56.86 24.96
C VAL A 19 4.22 57.56 24.12
N CYS A 20 3.18 56.80 23.77
CA CYS A 20 1.79 57.22 23.99
C CYS A 20 0.87 55.99 24.10
N ASN A 21 0.23 55.84 25.26
CA ASN A 21 -0.82 54.86 25.50
C ASN A 21 -2.11 55.31 24.81
N VAL A 22 -2.67 54.50 23.91
CA VAL A 22 -4.12 54.43 23.72
C VAL A 22 -4.49 52.97 23.48
N ALA A 23 -5.33 52.46 24.37
CA ALA A 23 -5.96 51.16 24.30
C ALA A 23 -6.90 51.07 23.09
N LEU A 24 -6.78 50.00 22.32
CA LEU A 24 -7.93 49.29 21.77
C LEU A 24 -7.50 47.88 21.39
N ALA A 25 -7.87 46.96 22.27
CA ALA A 25 -7.83 45.54 22.05
C ALA A 25 -8.79 45.19 20.91
N THR A 26 -8.21 45.01 19.72
CA THR A 26 -8.76 44.10 18.71
C THR A 26 -7.59 43.30 18.20
N SER A 27 -7.23 42.25 18.95
CA SER A 27 -6.53 41.12 18.38
C SER A 27 -7.43 40.55 17.30
N ILE A 28 -7.18 40.92 16.03
CA ILE A 28 -7.56 40.06 14.92
C ILE A 28 -6.66 38.84 15.09
N ILE A 29 -7.15 37.90 15.90
CA ILE A 29 -6.74 36.51 15.80
C ILE A 29 -7.22 36.16 14.39
N LEU A 30 -6.31 36.27 13.42
CA LEU A 30 -6.37 35.39 12.28
C LEU A 30 -6.29 34.00 12.90
N ASN A 31 -7.47 33.45 13.21
CA ASN A 31 -7.71 32.04 13.10
C ASN A 31 -7.42 31.77 11.63
N LEU A 32 -6.14 31.58 11.32
CA LEU A 32 -5.76 30.53 10.43
C LEU A 32 -6.52 29.33 10.99
N CYS A 33 -7.69 29.08 10.43
CA CYS A 33 -8.09 27.74 10.14
C CYS A 33 -6.86 27.15 9.41
N VAL A 34 -5.88 26.67 10.19
CA VAL A 34 -5.42 25.31 10.00
C VAL A 34 -6.72 24.55 9.90
N ASN A 35 -7.21 24.42 8.65
CA ASN A 35 -8.01 23.27 8.29
C ASN A 35 -7.27 22.14 9.00
N PRO A 36 -7.88 21.45 9.98
CA PRO A 36 -7.28 20.22 10.46
C PRO A 36 -6.99 19.50 9.16
N SER A 37 -5.69 19.35 8.85
CA SER A 37 -5.28 18.79 7.58
C SER A 37 -6.16 17.58 7.42
N LEU A 38 -6.89 17.48 6.31
CA LEU A 38 -7.57 16.27 5.89
C LEU A 38 -6.47 15.21 5.60
N ALA A 39 -5.64 14.94 6.60
CA ALA A 39 -4.67 13.89 6.72
C ALA A 39 -5.52 12.69 7.13
N GLY A 40 -5.88 11.95 6.11
CA GLY A 40 -6.84 10.87 6.18
C GLY A 40 -7.20 10.34 4.81
N ASP A 41 -6.47 10.69 3.75
CA ASP A 41 -6.59 10.10 2.42
C ASP A 41 -5.19 9.95 1.82
N PRO A 42 -4.64 8.72 1.75
CA PRO A 42 -3.33 8.48 1.17
C PRO A 42 -3.35 8.44 -0.37
N PHE A 43 -4.53 8.51 -0.99
CA PHE A 43 -4.74 8.37 -2.43
C PHE A 43 -4.92 9.73 -3.11
N ARG A 44 -5.74 10.61 -2.56
CA ARG A 44 -6.12 11.88 -3.21
C ARG A 44 -5.39 13.08 -2.61
N ARG A 45 -4.89 13.96 -3.49
CA ARG A 45 -4.29 15.26 -3.09
C ARG A 45 -5.29 16.42 -3.12
N SER A 46 -6.29 16.31 -3.99
CA SER A 46 -7.43 17.23 -4.11
C SER A 46 -8.69 16.48 -3.71
N GLU A 47 -9.60 17.17 -3.02
CA GLU A 47 -10.88 16.59 -2.57
C GLU A 47 -10.72 15.26 -1.80
N PRO A 48 -9.93 15.24 -0.73
CA PRO A 48 -9.66 14.01 0.02
C PRO A 48 -10.93 13.46 0.67
N HIS A 49 -11.08 12.14 0.63
CA HIS A 49 -12.14 11.45 1.33
C HIS A 49 -11.74 11.22 2.80
N LYS A 50 -12.74 11.13 3.69
CA LYS A 50 -12.47 10.90 5.11
C LYS A 50 -12.28 9.40 5.39
N ILE A 51 -11.03 8.95 5.49
CA ILE A 51 -10.69 7.55 5.83
C ILE A 51 -10.39 7.40 7.33
N GLY A 52 -9.98 8.48 7.99
CA GLY A 52 -9.63 8.49 9.42
C GLY A 52 -8.14 8.26 9.68
N ASP A 53 -7.62 8.97 10.67
CA ASP A 53 -6.18 9.07 10.95
C ASP A 53 -5.54 7.72 11.30
N ARG A 54 -6.27 6.81 11.96
CA ARG A 54 -5.75 5.50 12.37
C ARG A 54 -5.70 4.54 11.20
N THR A 55 -6.71 4.57 10.35
CA THR A 55 -6.70 3.80 9.10
C THR A 55 -5.60 4.29 8.16
N GLU A 56 -5.41 5.61 8.04
CA GLU A 56 -4.28 6.17 7.27
C GLU A 56 -2.93 5.75 7.88
N ALA A 57 -2.77 5.81 9.20
CA ALA A 57 -1.55 5.38 9.89
C ALA A 57 -1.28 3.88 9.66
N ALA A 58 -2.30 3.03 9.72
CA ALA A 58 -2.19 1.61 9.39
C ALA A 58 -1.76 1.39 7.94
N PHE A 59 -2.39 2.09 7.00
CA PHE A 59 -2.04 2.03 5.58
C PHE A 59 -0.58 2.40 5.34
N LYS A 60 -0.11 3.52 5.91
CA LYS A 60 1.29 3.94 5.82
C LYS A 60 2.23 2.95 6.49
N ALA A 61 1.87 2.41 7.65
CA ALA A 61 2.67 1.40 8.34
C ALA A 61 2.89 0.17 7.46
N ILE A 62 1.85 -0.36 6.80
CA ILE A 62 1.98 -1.50 5.89
C ILE A 62 2.76 -1.09 4.63
N PHE A 63 2.26 -0.12 3.88
CA PHE A 63 2.68 0.06 2.49
C PHE A 63 3.88 0.98 2.32
N GLN A 64 4.02 1.99 3.18
CA GLN A 64 5.13 2.94 3.10
C GLN A 64 6.31 2.51 3.97
N GLN A 65 6.04 1.91 5.13
CA GLN A 65 7.07 1.57 6.13
C GLN A 65 7.40 0.08 6.16
N GLY A 66 6.50 -0.81 5.71
CA GLY A 66 6.67 -2.26 5.84
C GLY A 66 6.69 -2.73 7.30
N ASN A 67 5.94 -2.05 8.17
CA ASN A 67 5.87 -2.27 9.62
C ASN A 67 4.51 -2.85 10.04
N TYR A 68 4.43 -4.17 9.98
CA TYR A 68 3.22 -4.94 10.26
C TYR A 68 2.78 -4.90 11.73
N PRO A 69 3.69 -4.98 12.73
CA PRO A 69 3.31 -4.81 14.13
C PRO A 69 2.66 -3.45 14.43
N ALA A 70 3.25 -2.35 13.92
CA ALA A 70 2.66 -1.03 14.10
C ALA A 70 1.31 -0.91 13.39
N ALA A 71 1.19 -1.47 12.18
CA ALA A 71 -0.07 -1.51 11.45
C ALA A 71 -1.18 -2.22 12.25
N GLU A 72 -0.86 -3.35 12.88
CA GLU A 72 -1.83 -4.11 13.67
C GLU A 72 -2.34 -3.30 14.89
N GLU A 73 -1.46 -2.55 15.56
CA GLU A 73 -1.84 -1.63 16.64
C GLU A 73 -2.76 -0.50 16.16
N TYR A 74 -2.44 0.11 15.02
CA TYR A 74 -3.30 1.15 14.42
C TYR A 74 -4.65 0.59 14.02
N LEU A 75 -4.70 -0.59 13.39
CA LEU A 75 -5.94 -1.23 12.98
C LEU A 75 -6.81 -1.65 14.17
N GLN A 76 -6.20 -2.10 15.27
CA GLN A 76 -6.94 -2.43 16.49
C GLN A 76 -7.70 -1.21 17.02
N LYS A 77 -7.05 -0.05 16.97
CA LYS A 77 -7.61 1.25 17.35
C LYS A 77 -8.59 1.79 16.30
N ALA A 78 -8.38 1.52 15.01
CA ALA A 78 -9.28 1.97 13.94
C ALA A 78 -10.63 1.27 14.01
N ILE A 79 -10.68 -0.04 14.30
CA ILE A 79 -11.95 -0.79 14.39
C ILE A 79 -12.91 -0.22 15.44
N SER A 80 -12.40 0.37 16.53
CA SER A 80 -13.24 0.99 17.56
C SER A 80 -13.66 2.41 17.22
N ASP A 81 -12.73 3.24 16.73
CA ASP A 81 -12.95 4.69 16.62
C ASP A 81 -13.39 5.12 15.21
N GLU A 82 -13.14 4.28 14.21
CA GLU A 82 -13.43 4.49 12.79
C GLU A 82 -14.32 3.34 12.28
N ALA A 83 -15.31 2.91 13.08
CA ALA A 83 -16.04 1.66 12.88
C ALA A 83 -16.79 1.51 11.53
N ASN A 84 -17.00 2.61 10.79
CA ASN A 84 -17.62 2.62 9.46
C ASN A 84 -16.60 2.70 8.32
N GLU A 85 -15.29 2.75 8.59
CA GLU A 85 -14.27 2.81 7.55
C GLU A 85 -13.99 1.41 6.97
N PRO A 86 -14.35 1.14 5.70
CA PRO A 86 -14.16 -0.18 5.10
C PRO A 86 -12.69 -0.56 4.87
N LEU A 87 -11.78 0.40 4.64
CA LEU A 87 -10.36 0.12 4.41
C LEU A 87 -9.70 -0.52 5.64
N ALA A 88 -10.04 -0.08 6.86
CA ALA A 88 -9.52 -0.69 8.08
C ALA A 88 -9.85 -2.19 8.14
N TYR A 89 -11.08 -2.56 7.79
CA TYR A 89 -11.50 -3.96 7.73
C TYR A 89 -10.81 -4.72 6.60
N ALA A 90 -10.66 -4.12 5.43
CA ALA A 90 -9.95 -4.73 4.31
C ALA A 90 -8.47 -5.03 4.66
N LEU A 91 -7.80 -4.09 5.34
CA LEU A 91 -6.42 -4.29 5.80
C LEU A 91 -6.33 -5.41 6.85
N LYS A 92 -7.26 -5.47 7.82
CA LYS A 92 -7.32 -6.59 8.78
C LYS A 92 -7.57 -7.93 8.09
N ALA A 93 -8.45 -7.98 7.09
CA ALA A 93 -8.68 -9.18 6.29
C ALA A 93 -7.41 -9.62 5.55
N SER A 94 -6.68 -8.68 4.95
CA SER A 94 -5.39 -8.95 4.28
C SER A 94 -4.34 -9.50 5.25
N LEU A 95 -4.20 -8.91 6.44
CA LEU A 95 -3.30 -9.43 7.47
C LEU A 95 -3.69 -10.83 7.94
N ALA A 96 -4.98 -11.07 8.13
CA ALA A 96 -5.50 -12.39 8.51
C ALA A 96 -5.21 -13.44 7.43
N TYR A 97 -5.37 -13.11 6.15
CA TYR A 97 -4.99 -13.98 5.03
C TYR A 97 -3.51 -14.37 5.09
N ASN A 98 -2.61 -13.39 5.27
CA ASN A 98 -1.17 -13.63 5.36
C ASN A 98 -0.78 -14.50 6.58
N ASN A 99 -1.54 -14.36 7.68
CA ASN A 99 -1.35 -15.13 8.90
C ASN A 99 -2.06 -16.50 8.88
N GLN A 100 -2.74 -16.86 7.79
CA GLN A 100 -3.57 -18.06 7.67
C GLN A 100 -4.69 -18.12 8.73
N ASP A 101 -5.10 -16.96 9.25
CA ASP A 101 -6.21 -16.84 10.20
C ASP A 101 -7.54 -16.73 9.43
N LEU A 102 -8.08 -17.90 9.08
CA LEU A 102 -9.32 -18.01 8.32
C LEU A 102 -10.55 -17.46 9.06
N VAL A 103 -10.51 -17.42 10.40
CA VAL A 103 -11.61 -16.91 11.22
C VAL A 103 -11.63 -15.39 11.14
N SER A 104 -10.49 -14.74 11.35
CA SER A 104 -10.38 -13.29 11.21
C SER A 104 -10.57 -12.84 9.77
N LEU A 105 -10.05 -13.60 8.79
CA LEU A 105 -10.28 -13.33 7.38
C LEU A 105 -11.78 -13.28 7.09
N GLU A 106 -12.54 -14.32 7.41
CA GLU A 106 -14.00 -14.31 7.19
C GLU A 106 -14.69 -13.13 7.89
N LYS A 107 -14.36 -12.91 9.17
CA LYS A 107 -14.95 -11.82 9.96
C LYS A 107 -14.73 -10.46 9.30
N TYR A 108 -13.50 -10.16 8.90
CA TYR A 108 -13.17 -8.84 8.36
C TYR A 108 -13.53 -8.69 6.87
N SER A 109 -13.62 -9.79 6.10
CA SER A 109 -14.23 -9.78 4.76
C SER A 109 -15.69 -9.32 4.81
N LYS A 110 -16.49 -9.92 5.71
CA LYS A 110 -17.91 -9.55 5.91
C LYS A 110 -18.05 -8.09 6.34
N LYS A 111 -17.24 -7.65 7.31
CA LYS A 111 -17.25 -6.25 7.76
C LYS A 111 -16.86 -5.26 6.67
N THR A 112 -15.90 -5.62 5.80
CA THR A 112 -15.54 -4.79 4.64
C THR A 112 -16.73 -4.63 3.70
N LEU A 113 -17.41 -5.74 3.40
CA LEU A 113 -18.60 -5.74 2.54
C LEU A 113 -19.75 -4.90 3.14
N GLU A 114 -20.08 -5.13 4.41
CA GLU A 114 -21.14 -4.41 5.12
C GLU A 114 -20.86 -2.90 5.21
N ALA A 115 -19.62 -2.52 5.54
CA ALA A 115 -19.19 -1.13 5.61
C ALA A 115 -19.22 -0.46 4.22
N GLY A 116 -18.77 -1.15 3.17
CA GLY A 116 -18.86 -0.69 1.79
C GLY A 116 -20.30 -0.43 1.36
N GLN A 117 -21.20 -1.39 1.60
CA GLN A 117 -22.63 -1.26 1.25
C GLN A 117 -23.29 -0.08 1.96
N LYS A 118 -22.98 0.12 3.24
CA LYS A 118 -23.49 1.25 4.01
C LYS A 118 -22.94 2.59 3.51
N LEU A 119 -21.67 2.60 3.10
CA LEU A 119 -20.98 3.81 2.62
C LEU A 119 -21.56 4.34 1.30
N ILE A 120 -22.20 3.49 0.48
CA ILE A 120 -22.82 3.88 -0.80
C ILE A 120 -23.76 5.09 -0.65
N ALA A 121 -24.50 5.19 0.46
CA ALA A 121 -25.48 6.26 0.65
C ALA A 121 -24.85 7.66 0.80
N SER A 122 -23.61 7.74 1.29
CA SER A 122 -22.91 9.01 1.55
C SER A 122 -21.71 9.24 0.64
N ASP A 123 -21.10 8.16 0.15
CA ASP A 123 -19.94 8.17 -0.73
C ASP A 123 -20.08 6.98 -1.70
N PRO A 124 -20.85 7.17 -2.79
CA PRO A 124 -21.15 6.10 -3.74
C PRO A 124 -19.90 5.50 -4.39
N LEU A 125 -18.84 6.30 -4.61
CA LEU A 125 -17.62 5.82 -5.23
C LEU A 125 -16.91 4.82 -4.31
N ARG A 126 -16.53 5.25 -3.09
CA ARG A 126 -15.86 4.36 -2.13
C ARG A 126 -16.78 3.23 -1.68
N GLY A 127 -18.07 3.50 -1.54
CA GLY A 127 -19.06 2.49 -1.18
C GLY A 127 -19.12 1.34 -2.19
N ASN A 128 -19.19 1.64 -3.49
CA ASN A 128 -19.15 0.62 -4.52
C ASN A 128 -17.77 -0.08 -4.55
N LEU A 129 -16.67 0.66 -4.52
CA LEU A 129 -15.31 0.11 -4.48
C LEU A 129 -15.14 -0.93 -3.35
N TYR A 130 -15.47 -0.58 -2.11
CA TYR A 130 -15.32 -1.48 -0.98
C TYR A 130 -16.37 -2.58 -0.90
N THR A 131 -17.53 -2.41 -1.54
CA THR A 131 -18.46 -3.52 -1.77
C THR A 131 -17.86 -4.55 -2.73
N GLY A 132 -17.14 -4.09 -3.76
CA GLY A 132 -16.35 -4.94 -4.64
C GLY A 132 -15.22 -5.66 -3.89
N VAL A 133 -14.40 -4.91 -3.13
CA VAL A 133 -13.32 -5.48 -2.30
C VAL A 133 -13.85 -6.52 -1.30
N GLY A 134 -14.97 -6.24 -0.64
CA GLY A 134 -15.61 -7.20 0.27
C GLY A 134 -16.00 -8.50 -0.42
N ASN A 135 -16.59 -8.43 -1.64
CA ASN A 135 -16.91 -9.61 -2.44
C ASN A 135 -15.66 -10.41 -2.83
N PHE A 136 -14.57 -9.73 -3.20
CA PHE A 136 -13.30 -10.37 -3.52
C PHE A 136 -12.76 -11.16 -2.33
N LEU A 137 -12.74 -10.54 -1.15
CA LEU A 137 -12.25 -11.16 0.09
C LEU A 137 -13.13 -12.33 0.56
N GLU A 138 -14.46 -12.24 0.41
CA GLU A 138 -15.35 -13.37 0.68
C GLU A 138 -15.18 -14.51 -0.34
N GLY A 139 -14.86 -14.19 -1.60
CA GLY A 139 -14.47 -15.17 -2.61
C GLY A 139 -13.22 -15.94 -2.20
N ALA A 140 -12.20 -15.24 -1.69
CA ALA A 140 -10.99 -15.86 -1.15
C ALA A 140 -11.31 -16.83 0.00
N VAL A 141 -12.16 -16.44 0.96
CA VAL A 141 -12.60 -17.31 2.07
C VAL A 141 -13.24 -18.60 1.54
N ILE A 142 -14.11 -18.47 0.54
CA ILE A 142 -14.80 -19.62 -0.06
C ILE A 142 -13.79 -20.59 -0.67
N LEU A 143 -12.83 -20.10 -1.45
CA LEU A 143 -11.80 -20.94 -2.08
C LEU A 143 -10.89 -21.60 -1.04
N THR A 144 -10.52 -20.88 0.02
CA THR A 144 -9.70 -21.44 1.11
C THR A 144 -10.43 -22.53 1.90
N ARG A 145 -11.76 -22.43 2.09
CA ARG A 145 -12.56 -23.42 2.83
C ARG A 145 -13.02 -24.60 1.98
N LYS A 146 -13.44 -24.31 0.74
CA LYS A 146 -14.20 -25.20 -0.12
C LYS A 146 -13.48 -25.30 -1.47
N GLY A 147 -12.29 -25.87 -1.49
CA GLY A 147 -11.56 -26.18 -2.73
C GLY A 147 -12.23 -27.23 -3.63
N ASN A 148 -13.54 -27.45 -3.50
CA ASN A 148 -14.34 -28.35 -4.33
C ASN A 148 -15.14 -27.56 -5.38
N VAL A 149 -15.77 -28.26 -6.34
CA VAL A 149 -16.47 -27.67 -7.49
C VAL A 149 -17.51 -26.60 -7.07
N ASN A 150 -18.22 -26.83 -5.97
CA ASN A 150 -19.23 -25.89 -5.46
C ASN A 150 -18.60 -24.59 -4.95
N GLY A 151 -17.42 -24.65 -4.32
CA GLY A 151 -16.71 -23.45 -3.90
C GLY A 151 -16.15 -22.66 -5.07
N VAL A 152 -15.69 -23.33 -6.14
CA VAL A 152 -15.23 -22.65 -7.38
C VAL A 152 -16.36 -21.86 -8.04
N SER A 153 -17.55 -22.46 -8.19
CA SER A 153 -18.71 -21.77 -8.78
C SER A 153 -19.15 -20.56 -7.93
N GLN A 154 -19.15 -20.70 -6.60
CA GLN A 154 -19.47 -19.60 -5.69
C GLN A 154 -18.43 -18.47 -5.76
N ALA A 155 -17.14 -18.82 -5.85
CA ALA A 155 -16.07 -17.82 -6.00
C ALA A 155 -16.17 -17.07 -7.34
N LEU A 156 -16.51 -17.76 -8.43
CA LEU A 156 -16.73 -17.13 -9.73
C LEU A 156 -17.92 -16.16 -9.69
N SER A 157 -19.03 -16.55 -9.05
CA SER A 157 -20.18 -15.65 -8.86
C SER A 157 -19.80 -14.38 -8.11
N ARG A 158 -18.93 -14.49 -7.09
CA ARG A 158 -18.41 -13.31 -6.39
C ARG A 158 -17.48 -12.47 -7.25
N LEU A 159 -16.61 -13.09 -8.05
CA LEU A 159 -15.76 -12.36 -8.98
C LEU A 159 -16.60 -11.52 -9.96
N THR A 160 -17.73 -12.03 -10.44
CA THR A 160 -18.68 -11.24 -11.24
C THR A 160 -19.21 -10.03 -10.47
N ARG A 161 -19.54 -10.19 -9.19
CA ARG A 161 -19.94 -9.06 -8.33
C ARG A 161 -18.81 -8.05 -8.12
N VAL A 162 -17.55 -8.49 -8.02
CA VAL A 162 -16.40 -7.58 -7.92
C VAL A 162 -16.42 -6.60 -9.10
N TYR A 163 -16.47 -7.12 -10.33
CA TYR A 163 -16.50 -6.28 -11.52
C TYR A 163 -17.74 -5.40 -11.60
N GLU A 164 -18.94 -5.94 -11.29
CA GLU A 164 -20.17 -5.13 -11.25
C GLU A 164 -20.03 -3.88 -10.35
N TYR A 165 -19.40 -4.03 -9.18
CA TYR A 165 -19.21 -2.92 -8.26
C TYR A 165 -18.05 -2.00 -8.63
N LEU A 166 -16.98 -2.53 -9.23
CA LEU A 166 -15.92 -1.68 -9.76
C LEU A 166 -16.41 -0.83 -10.94
N ASP A 167 -17.23 -1.38 -11.83
CA ASP A 167 -17.84 -0.64 -12.96
C ASP A 167 -18.75 0.48 -12.45
N LYS A 168 -19.49 0.25 -11.35
CA LYS A 168 -20.31 1.30 -10.71
C LYS A 168 -19.46 2.41 -10.10
N ALA A 169 -18.31 2.08 -9.50
CA ALA A 169 -17.38 3.09 -8.98
C ALA A 169 -16.73 3.89 -10.12
N GLU A 170 -16.31 3.20 -11.18
CA GLU A 170 -15.71 3.80 -12.38
C GLU A 170 -16.67 4.72 -13.14
N ALA A 171 -17.96 4.37 -13.18
CA ALA A 171 -18.99 5.22 -13.78
C ALA A 171 -19.18 6.55 -13.04
N ILE A 172 -18.73 6.66 -11.78
CA ILE A 172 -18.78 7.90 -10.98
C ILE A 172 -17.53 8.74 -11.25
N ASP A 173 -16.36 8.14 -11.11
CA ASP A 173 -15.08 8.76 -11.48
C ASP A 173 -14.10 7.70 -11.97
N ALA A 174 -13.87 7.67 -13.27
CA ALA A 174 -12.97 6.73 -13.91
C ALA A 174 -11.48 7.03 -13.63
N ASN A 175 -11.15 8.25 -13.19
CA ASN A 175 -9.78 8.67 -12.88
C ASN A 175 -9.49 8.65 -11.38
N ASP A 176 -10.40 8.11 -10.57
CA ASP A 176 -10.22 8.06 -9.13
C ASP A 176 -8.98 7.23 -8.76
N PRO A 177 -8.04 7.77 -7.96
CA PRO A 177 -6.75 7.13 -7.73
C PRO A 177 -6.82 5.89 -6.83
N GLU A 178 -7.77 5.82 -5.90
CA GLU A 178 -7.95 4.68 -5.01
C GLU A 178 -8.55 3.50 -5.79
N LEU A 179 -9.58 3.79 -6.60
CA LEU A 179 -10.19 2.83 -7.52
C LEU A 179 -9.16 2.27 -8.49
N ASN A 180 -8.42 3.13 -9.19
CA ASN A 180 -7.45 2.71 -10.20
C ASN A 180 -6.28 1.94 -9.57
N LEU A 181 -5.90 2.24 -8.32
CA LEU A 181 -4.92 1.44 -7.60
C LEU A 181 -5.41 0.02 -7.39
N ILE A 182 -6.61 -0.16 -6.82
CA ILE A 182 -7.17 -1.48 -6.50
C ILE A 182 -7.47 -2.27 -7.78
N LYS A 183 -8.14 -1.63 -8.74
CA LYS A 183 -8.47 -2.22 -10.05
C LYS A 183 -7.21 -2.60 -10.82
N GLY A 184 -6.21 -1.72 -10.85
CA GLY A 184 -4.93 -1.97 -11.52
C GLY A 184 -4.18 -3.17 -10.92
N TYR A 185 -4.06 -3.27 -9.61
CA TYR A 185 -3.44 -4.44 -8.96
C TYR A 185 -4.20 -5.74 -9.25
N MET A 186 -5.53 -5.71 -9.25
CA MET A 186 -6.36 -6.86 -9.61
C MET A 186 -6.15 -7.26 -11.08
N ASN A 187 -6.16 -6.28 -11.99
CA ASN A 187 -5.94 -6.50 -13.42
C ASN A 187 -4.56 -7.06 -13.69
N LEU A 188 -3.50 -6.57 -13.04
CA LEU A 188 -2.16 -7.12 -13.17
C LEU A 188 -2.08 -8.58 -12.68
N MET A 189 -2.69 -8.88 -11.52
CA MET A 189 -2.75 -10.24 -11.00
C MET A 189 -3.47 -11.19 -11.99
N LEU A 190 -4.54 -10.72 -12.63
CA LEU A 190 -5.29 -11.54 -13.59
C LEU A 190 -4.62 -11.62 -14.96
N ALA A 191 -4.05 -10.54 -15.47
CA ALA A 191 -3.37 -10.48 -16.77
C ALA A 191 -2.16 -11.42 -16.86
N VAL A 192 -1.43 -11.59 -15.75
CA VAL A 192 -0.30 -12.53 -15.67
C VAL A 192 -0.78 -13.99 -15.68
N ASN A 193 -2.03 -14.26 -15.31
CA ASN A 193 -2.56 -15.62 -15.12
C ASN A 193 -3.67 -16.00 -16.13
N LEU A 194 -4.27 -15.03 -16.82
CA LEU A 194 -5.43 -15.20 -17.70
C LEU A 194 -5.29 -14.31 -18.95
N PRO A 195 -5.65 -14.81 -20.15
CA PRO A 195 -5.40 -14.13 -21.42
C PRO A 195 -6.40 -13.00 -21.74
N PHE A 196 -7.17 -12.51 -20.76
CA PHE A 196 -8.27 -11.58 -21.00
C PHE A 196 -7.88 -10.10 -20.86
N ILE A 197 -6.73 -9.80 -20.25
CA ILE A 197 -6.25 -8.43 -20.01
C ILE A 197 -4.80 -8.35 -20.50
N SER A 198 -4.49 -7.33 -21.30
CA SER A 198 -3.11 -7.07 -21.71
C SER A 198 -2.30 -6.58 -20.50
N PRO A 199 -1.19 -7.24 -20.13
CA PRO A 199 -0.33 -6.76 -19.05
C PRO A 199 0.19 -5.35 -19.30
N ASP A 200 0.49 -4.99 -20.55
CA ASP A 200 1.00 -3.66 -20.88
C ASP A 200 -0.10 -2.58 -20.73
N GLN A 201 -1.36 -2.89 -21.06
CA GLN A 201 -2.50 -1.98 -20.84
C GLN A 201 -2.76 -1.79 -19.34
N ALA A 202 -2.77 -2.87 -18.56
CA ALA A 202 -2.97 -2.78 -17.11
C ALA A 202 -1.85 -2.01 -16.40
N ILE A 203 -0.61 -2.07 -16.91
CA ILE A 203 0.50 -1.25 -16.43
C ILE A 203 0.26 0.23 -16.76
N GLU A 204 -0.16 0.55 -17.98
CA GLU A 204 -0.41 1.92 -18.41
C GLU A 204 -1.53 2.59 -17.59
N GLU A 205 -2.67 1.89 -17.43
CA GLU A 205 -3.80 2.38 -16.62
C GLU A 205 -3.38 2.62 -15.17
N LEU A 206 -2.61 1.68 -14.58
CA LEU A 206 -2.10 1.84 -13.22
C LEU A 206 -1.13 3.01 -13.11
N GLU A 207 -0.26 3.24 -14.10
CA GLU A 207 0.70 4.35 -14.06
C GLU A 207 0.02 5.73 -14.15
N GLN A 208 -1.01 5.85 -15.01
CA GLN A 208 -1.63 7.14 -15.30
C GLN A 208 -2.62 7.58 -14.23
N ASN A 209 -3.40 6.64 -13.69
CA ASN A 209 -4.61 6.99 -12.93
C ASN A 209 -4.54 6.66 -11.44
N ALA A 210 -3.60 5.82 -11.01
CA ALA A 210 -3.55 5.38 -9.61
C ALA A 210 -2.62 6.22 -8.74
N ALA A 211 -2.89 6.23 -7.44
CA ALA A 211 -2.02 6.81 -6.43
C ALA A 211 -2.16 6.03 -5.12
N PRO A 212 -1.20 6.13 -4.16
CA PRO A 212 0.02 6.93 -4.21
C PRO A 212 1.09 6.32 -5.14
N GLY A 213 1.91 7.19 -5.75
CA GLY A 213 2.90 6.79 -6.77
C GLY A 213 3.88 5.70 -6.34
N TYR A 214 4.21 5.59 -5.05
CA TYR A 214 5.11 4.53 -4.58
C TYR A 214 4.47 3.12 -4.62
N LEU A 215 3.14 3.03 -4.50
CA LEU A 215 2.42 1.77 -4.69
C LEU A 215 2.26 1.47 -6.17
N VAL A 216 2.02 2.48 -7.00
CA VAL A 216 2.05 2.34 -8.47
C VAL A 216 3.39 1.77 -8.93
N ASP A 217 4.49 2.40 -8.51
CA ASP A 217 5.84 1.95 -8.84
C ASP A 217 6.10 0.51 -8.33
N ARG A 218 5.63 0.18 -7.12
CA ARG A 218 5.74 -1.18 -6.57
C ARG A 218 4.97 -2.20 -7.41
N GLY A 219 3.72 -1.90 -7.79
CA GLY A 219 2.85 -2.76 -8.58
C GLY A 219 3.42 -3.03 -9.98
N ILE A 220 3.90 -1.99 -10.66
CA ILE A 220 4.50 -2.11 -11.99
C ILE A 220 5.83 -2.88 -11.93
N ALA A 221 6.65 -2.67 -10.88
CA ALA A 221 7.87 -3.45 -10.68
C ALA A 221 7.58 -4.95 -10.52
N LEU A 222 6.52 -5.32 -9.80
CA LEU A 222 6.06 -6.71 -9.67
C LEU A 222 5.63 -7.27 -11.04
N ALA A 223 4.82 -6.54 -11.78
CA ALA A 223 4.36 -6.97 -13.11
C ALA A 223 5.54 -7.22 -14.06
N TYR A 224 6.49 -6.28 -14.14
CA TYR A 224 7.66 -6.45 -15.00
C TYR A 224 8.61 -7.57 -14.53
N ARG A 225 8.73 -7.81 -13.22
CA ARG A 225 9.46 -8.97 -12.69
C ARG A 225 8.84 -10.27 -13.22
N ASP A 226 7.51 -10.38 -13.15
CA ASP A 226 6.78 -11.59 -13.52
C ASP A 226 6.78 -11.82 -15.04
N LEU A 227 6.77 -10.73 -15.83
CA LEU A 227 6.99 -10.73 -17.27
C LEU A 227 8.47 -10.96 -17.68
N LYS A 228 9.38 -11.12 -16.72
CA LYS A 228 10.84 -11.28 -16.92
C LYS A 228 11.49 -10.09 -17.65
N LYS A 229 10.84 -8.92 -17.62
CA LYS A 229 11.30 -7.61 -18.11
C LYS A 229 12.15 -6.93 -17.02
N TYR A 230 13.27 -7.55 -16.65
CA TYR A 230 14.05 -7.15 -15.46
C TYR A 230 14.62 -5.72 -15.47
N PRO A 231 15.09 -5.15 -16.61
CA PRO A 231 15.52 -3.76 -16.65
C PRO A 231 14.40 -2.80 -16.22
N GLN A 232 13.19 -2.94 -16.79
CA GLN A 232 12.04 -2.13 -16.40
C GLN A 232 11.65 -2.36 -14.93
N ALA A 233 11.65 -3.61 -14.48
CA ALA A 233 11.36 -3.92 -13.08
C ALA A 233 12.35 -3.21 -12.11
N LEU A 234 13.63 -3.14 -12.47
CA LEU A 234 14.64 -2.41 -11.70
C LEU A 234 14.39 -0.90 -11.69
N ASP A 235 13.96 -0.32 -12.80
CA ASP A 235 13.67 1.12 -12.88
C ASP A 235 12.52 1.49 -11.94
N TYR A 236 11.42 0.74 -11.98
CA TYR A 236 10.26 0.97 -11.11
C TYR A 236 10.53 0.67 -9.64
N VAL A 237 11.24 -0.41 -9.30
CA VAL A 237 11.57 -0.66 -7.88
C VAL A 237 12.51 0.41 -7.33
N ASN A 238 13.39 0.98 -8.17
CA ASN A 238 14.23 2.12 -7.78
C ASN A 238 13.42 3.41 -7.61
N ARG A 239 12.38 3.64 -8.42
CA ARG A 239 11.44 4.76 -8.23
C ARG A 239 10.70 4.62 -6.89
N ALA A 240 10.14 3.45 -6.59
CA ALA A 240 9.47 3.17 -5.32
C ALA A 240 10.38 3.45 -4.10
N LEU A 241 11.65 3.03 -4.17
CA LEU A 241 12.63 3.27 -3.10
C LEU A 241 12.89 4.74 -2.80
N LYS A 242 12.63 5.68 -3.71
CA LYS A 242 12.85 7.12 -3.46
C LYS A 242 11.96 7.65 -2.33
N THR A 243 10.76 7.10 -2.18
CA THR A 243 9.76 7.54 -1.18
C THR A 243 9.48 6.49 -0.11
N THR A 244 10.06 5.29 -0.25
CA THR A 244 9.90 4.15 0.66
C THR A 244 11.24 3.53 1.05
N ALA A 245 12.30 4.35 1.15
CA ALA A 245 13.65 3.89 1.46
C ALA A 245 13.74 3.10 2.79
N ASP A 246 12.74 3.23 3.66
CA ASP A 246 12.65 2.49 4.90
C ASP A 246 11.88 1.16 4.81
N ASN A 247 11.20 0.87 3.69
CA ASN A 247 10.36 -0.31 3.55
C ASN A 247 11.20 -1.56 3.21
N PRO A 248 11.31 -2.57 4.10
CA PRO A 248 12.07 -3.80 3.82
C PRO A 248 11.53 -4.60 2.63
N GLU A 249 10.24 -4.54 2.34
CA GLU A 249 9.64 -5.31 1.23
C GLU A 249 10.09 -4.81 -0.15
N ILE A 250 10.42 -3.52 -0.27
CA ILE A 250 10.88 -2.96 -1.55
C ILE A 250 12.34 -3.40 -1.83
N TYR A 251 13.17 -3.51 -0.78
CA TYR A 251 14.48 -4.14 -0.91
C TYR A 251 14.38 -5.62 -1.24
N TYR A 252 13.43 -6.33 -0.63
CA TYR A 252 13.17 -7.72 -0.98
C TYR A 252 12.76 -7.87 -2.45
N LEU A 253 11.82 -7.06 -2.95
CA LEU A 253 11.43 -7.05 -4.37
C LEU A 253 12.64 -6.78 -5.29
N LYS A 254 13.46 -5.79 -4.96
CA LYS A 254 14.69 -5.48 -5.71
C LYS A 254 15.67 -6.66 -5.70
N ALA A 255 15.82 -7.34 -4.57
CA ALA A 255 16.65 -8.53 -4.45
C ALA A 255 16.18 -9.66 -5.37
N GLN A 256 14.87 -9.92 -5.43
CA GLN A 256 14.28 -10.92 -6.33
C GLN A 256 14.56 -10.62 -7.81
N ILE A 257 14.35 -9.36 -8.21
CA ILE A 257 14.58 -8.92 -9.59
C ILE A 257 16.08 -9.08 -9.96
N LEU A 258 16.99 -8.64 -9.07
CA LEU A 258 18.43 -8.76 -9.29
C LEU A 258 18.88 -10.22 -9.34
N HIS A 259 18.33 -11.08 -8.48
CA HIS A 259 18.68 -12.50 -8.45
C HIS A 259 18.27 -13.21 -9.74
N GLU A 260 17.03 -13.02 -10.21
CA GLU A 260 16.57 -13.65 -11.45
C GLU A 260 17.26 -13.06 -12.69
N LYS A 261 17.54 -11.75 -12.72
CA LYS A 261 18.37 -11.13 -13.77
C LYS A 261 19.78 -11.70 -13.77
N GLY A 262 20.43 -11.77 -12.60
CA GLY A 262 21.78 -12.31 -12.43
C GLY A 262 21.88 -13.78 -12.83
N LYS A 263 20.83 -14.58 -12.54
CA LYS A 263 20.71 -15.97 -13.01
C LYS A 263 20.59 -16.06 -14.53
N LYS A 264 19.78 -15.22 -15.16
CA LYS A 264 19.60 -15.17 -16.62
C LYS A 264 20.89 -14.75 -17.33
N GLU A 265 21.59 -13.76 -16.79
CA GLU A 265 22.80 -13.17 -17.37
C GLU A 265 24.09 -13.85 -16.91
N LYS A 266 24.00 -14.85 -16.01
CA LYS A 266 25.16 -15.49 -15.34
C LYS A 266 26.10 -14.47 -14.68
N SER A 267 25.55 -13.40 -14.13
CA SER A 267 26.32 -12.29 -13.55
C SER A 267 26.47 -12.45 -12.04
N GLN A 268 27.68 -12.78 -11.58
CA GLN A 268 28.01 -12.84 -10.16
C GLN A 268 27.78 -11.49 -9.45
N ASN A 269 28.04 -10.37 -10.12
CA ASN A 269 27.85 -9.03 -9.53
C ASN A 269 26.36 -8.76 -9.23
N LEU A 270 25.47 -9.10 -10.16
CA LEU A 270 24.02 -8.97 -9.92
C LEU A 270 23.54 -9.87 -8.77
N VAL A 271 24.10 -11.08 -8.65
CA VAL A 271 23.77 -11.98 -7.54
C VAL A 271 24.31 -11.44 -6.20
N LYS A 272 25.51 -10.84 -6.17
CA LYS A 272 26.04 -10.15 -4.97
C LYS A 272 25.15 -8.98 -4.57
N ASP A 273 24.70 -8.17 -5.53
CA ASP A 273 23.78 -7.06 -5.28
C ASP A 273 22.42 -7.56 -4.77
N ALA A 274 21.91 -8.69 -5.28
CA ALA A 274 20.70 -9.31 -4.77
C ALA A 274 20.85 -9.71 -3.29
N ILE A 275 21.95 -10.38 -2.93
CA ILE A 275 22.25 -10.76 -1.54
C ILE A 275 22.28 -9.54 -0.62
N ALA A 276 22.93 -8.44 -1.05
CA ALA A 276 22.97 -7.21 -0.29
C ALA A 276 21.58 -6.57 -0.07
N ASN A 277 20.67 -6.68 -1.04
CA ASN A 277 19.29 -6.20 -0.88
C ASN A 277 18.45 -7.13 -0.01
N PHE A 278 18.64 -8.45 -0.07
CA PHE A 278 18.04 -9.37 0.90
C PHE A 278 18.50 -9.03 2.34
N ASP A 279 19.78 -8.72 2.53
CA ASP A 279 20.31 -8.30 3.83
C ASP A 279 19.68 -7.00 4.34
N LYS A 280 19.45 -6.02 3.45
CA LYS A 280 18.72 -4.79 3.80
C LYS A 280 17.28 -5.07 4.25
N ALA A 281 16.58 -5.98 3.57
CA ALA A 281 15.23 -6.39 4.00
C ALA A 281 15.26 -7.07 5.38
N LEU A 282 16.19 -8.01 5.58
CA LEU A 282 16.33 -8.76 6.84
C LEU A 282 16.81 -7.90 8.02
N ALA A 283 17.46 -6.77 7.77
CA ALA A 283 17.82 -5.81 8.81
C ALA A 283 16.59 -5.27 9.57
N LYS A 284 15.41 -5.28 8.93
CA LYS A 284 14.12 -4.90 9.53
C LYS A 284 13.18 -6.11 9.70
N LYS A 285 13.72 -7.33 9.86
CA LYS A 285 12.90 -8.55 10.01
C LYS A 285 11.86 -8.50 11.14
N SER A 286 12.10 -7.71 12.19
CA SER A 286 11.13 -7.53 13.29
C SER A 286 9.87 -6.76 12.86
N GLN A 287 9.90 -6.07 11.72
CA GLN A 287 8.77 -5.36 11.15
C GLN A 287 7.92 -6.24 10.22
N LEU A 288 8.44 -7.41 9.82
CA LEU A 288 7.84 -8.28 8.81
C LEU A 288 7.11 -9.47 9.44
N PRO A 289 6.11 -10.06 8.75
CA PRO A 289 5.53 -11.34 9.14
C PRO A 289 6.59 -12.45 9.18
N ALA A 290 6.50 -13.36 10.15
CA ALA A 290 7.48 -14.42 10.33
C ALA A 290 7.61 -15.35 9.11
N SER A 291 6.50 -15.60 8.39
CA SER A 291 6.48 -16.36 7.14
C SER A 291 7.32 -15.67 6.05
N LEU A 292 7.15 -14.36 5.89
CA LEU A 292 7.92 -13.56 4.94
C LEU A 292 9.41 -13.53 5.29
N VAL A 293 9.77 -13.41 6.56
CA VAL A 293 11.18 -13.48 7.00
C VAL A 293 11.81 -14.81 6.57
N LYS A 294 11.13 -15.94 6.82
CA LYS A 294 11.63 -17.27 6.41
C LYS A 294 11.81 -17.37 4.89
N GLN A 295 10.88 -16.81 4.12
CA GLN A 295 10.97 -16.78 2.66
C GLN A 295 12.18 -15.97 2.18
N ILE A 296 12.40 -14.78 2.74
CA ILE A 296 13.55 -13.92 2.41
C ILE A 296 14.87 -14.63 2.75
N GLU A 297 14.97 -15.27 3.92
CA GLU A 297 16.15 -16.04 4.31
C GLU A 297 16.42 -17.21 3.36
N TYR A 298 15.38 -17.93 2.97
CA TYR A 298 15.47 -19.04 2.01
C TYR A 298 15.99 -18.55 0.64
N GLU A 299 15.37 -17.53 0.05
CA GLU A 299 15.77 -16.99 -1.25
C GLU A 299 17.18 -16.39 -1.23
N ARG A 300 17.56 -15.75 -0.12
CA ARG A 300 18.93 -15.27 0.08
C ARG A 300 19.95 -16.42 0.10
N ASN A 301 19.63 -17.53 0.76
CA ASN A 301 20.52 -18.69 0.80
C ASN A 301 20.64 -19.35 -0.58
N GLN A 302 19.56 -19.40 -1.37
CA GLN A 302 19.60 -19.83 -2.77
C GLN A 302 20.55 -18.95 -3.59
N ALA A 303 20.46 -17.63 -3.45
CA ALA A 303 21.35 -16.69 -4.14
C ALA A 303 22.84 -16.91 -3.75
N LYS A 304 23.13 -17.18 -2.47
CA LYS A 304 24.49 -17.51 -2.01
C LYS A 304 25.03 -18.81 -2.61
N GLN A 305 24.23 -19.87 -2.60
CA GLN A 305 24.62 -21.14 -3.21
C GLN A 305 24.89 -20.97 -4.70
N ARG A 306 24.06 -20.17 -5.39
CA ARG A 306 24.26 -19.87 -6.81
C ARG A 306 25.54 -19.12 -7.07
N LEU A 307 25.89 -18.13 -6.24
CA LEU A 307 27.12 -17.36 -6.39
C LEU A 307 28.37 -18.25 -6.33
N ASN A 308 28.34 -19.30 -5.52
CA ASN A 308 29.43 -20.27 -5.41
C ASN A 308 29.52 -21.22 -6.62
N ASN A 309 28.44 -21.32 -7.42
CA ASN A 309 28.27 -22.25 -8.54
C ASN A 309 28.23 -21.52 -9.92
N LEU A 310 28.56 -20.24 -9.96
CA LEU A 310 28.63 -19.40 -11.18
C LEU A 310 30.10 -19.18 -11.55
#